data_AF-A0A955TB56-F1
#
_entry.id   AF-A0A955TB56-F1
#
_cell.length_a   1.000
_cell.length_b   1.000
_cell.length_c   1.000
_cell.angle_alpha   90.00
_cell.angle_beta   90.00
_cell.angle_gamma   90.00
#
_symmetry.space_group_name_H-M   'P 1'
#
loop_
_entity.id
_entity.type
_entity.pdbx_description
1 polymer ?
#
loop_
_entity_poly.entity_id
_entity_poly.type
_entity_poly.pdbx_seq_one_letter_code
_entity_poly.pdbx_strand_id
1 'polypeptide(L)' 'MGSQWSKDRNYIRAMREGYRSRAAYKLLEIQERHHIMRDDDNVVDLGAAPGSWLQVARQATR' A
#
# COMPACT_ATOMS: atom_id res chain seq x y z
N MET A 1 3.97 -0.90 27.18
CA MET A 1 2.98 -1.58 26.31
C MET A 1 3.63 -1.87 24.97
N GLY A 2 3.95 -3.12 24.67
CA GLY A 2 4.47 -3.48 23.35
C GLY A 2 3.34 -3.46 22.33
N SER A 3 3.47 -2.67 21.27
CA SER A 3 2.47 -2.70 20.20
C SER A 3 2.50 -4.08 19.54
N GLN A 4 1.32 -4.70 19.40
CA GLN A 4 1.16 -6.03 18.78
C GLN A 4 1.75 -6.09 17.36
N TRP A 5 1.93 -4.93 16.73
CA TRP A 5 2.51 -4.73 15.40
C TRP A 5 4.01 -5.02 15.32
N SER A 6 4.75 -4.95 16.43
CA SER A 6 6.21 -5.11 16.43
C SER A 6 6.69 -6.51 15.99
N LYS A 7 5.82 -7.52 15.97
CA LYS A 7 6.15 -8.89 15.50
C LYS A 7 5.51 -9.23 14.15
N ASP A 8 4.74 -8.33 13.56
CA ASP A 8 4.09 -8.58 12.28
C ASP A 8 5.11 -8.48 11.14
N ARG A 9 5.34 -9.60 10.45
CA ARG A 9 6.29 -9.68 9.33
C ARG A 9 5.96 -8.69 8.21
N ASN A 10 4.69 -8.49 7.88
CA ASN A 10 4.28 -7.57 6.83
C ASN A 10 4.43 -6.12 7.29
N TYR A 11 4.19 -5.83 8.56
CA TYR A 11 4.49 -4.51 9.12
C TYR A 11 5.98 -4.18 9.02
N ILE A 12 6.85 -5.09 9.48
CA ILE A 12 8.31 -4.91 9.44
C ILE A 12 8.79 -4.75 7.99
N ARG A 13 8.30 -5.60 7.09
CA ARG A 13 8.64 -5.55 5.67
C ARG A 13 8.22 -4.22 5.04
N ALA A 14 6.99 -3.76 5.31
CA ALA A 14 6.48 -2.50 4.80
C ALA A 14 7.36 -1.32 5.23
N MET A 15 7.75 -1.27 6.51
CA MET A 15 8.63 -0.22 7.02
C MET A 15 10.03 -0.28 6.38
N ARG A 16 10.58 -1.48 6.17
CA ARG A 16 11.88 -1.67 5.49
C ARG A 16 11.83 -1.24 4.02
N GLU A 17 10.70 -1.44 3.35
CA GLU A 17 10.48 -1.06 1.95
C GLU A 17 9.96 0.38 1.78
N GLY A 18 9.80 1.15 2.86
CA GLY A 18 9.38 2.55 2.83
C GLY A 18 7.87 2.78 2.65
N TYR A 19 7.05 1.74 2.80
CA TYR A 19 5.60 1.87 2.83
C TYR A 19 5.12 2.39 4.19
N ARG A 20 4.15 3.30 4.16
CA ARG A 20 3.57 3.92 5.36
C ARG A 20 2.76 2.94 6.22
N SER A 21 2.34 1.81 5.65
CA SER A 21 1.64 0.76 6.38
C SER A 21 1.71 -0.57 5.62
N ARG A 22 1.46 -1.67 6.33
CA ARG A 22 1.35 -3.02 5.75
C ARG A 22 0.18 -3.17 4.76
N ALA A 23 -0.76 -2.23 4.71
CA ALA A 23 -1.89 -2.29 3.78
C ALA A 23 -1.47 -2.11 2.32
N ALA A 24 -0.29 -1.54 2.05
CA ALA A 24 0.28 -1.45 0.70
C ALA A 24 0.31 -2.82 0.00
N TYR A 25 0.70 -3.88 0.70
CA TYR A 25 0.79 -5.22 0.13
C TYR A 25 -0.55 -5.76 -0.36
N LYS A 26 -1.66 -5.38 0.29
CA LYS A 26 -2.99 -5.79 -0.17
C LYS A 26 -3.30 -5.19 -1.54
N LEU A 27 -3.03 -3.89 -1.72
CA LEU A 27 -3.31 -3.23 -2.99
C LEU A 27 -2.34 -3.68 -4.08
N LEU A 28 -1.06 -3.91 -3.76
CA LEU A 28 -0.08 -4.49 -4.68
C LEU A 28 -0.54 -5.86 -5.19
N GLU A 29 -0.96 -6.75 -4.29
CA GLU A 29 -1.43 -8.08 -4.66
C GLU A 29 -2.72 -8.02 -5.50
N ILE A 30 -3.67 -7.14 -5.15
CA ILE A 30 -4.87 -6.90 -5.96
C ILE A 30 -4.49 -6.40 -7.35
N GLN A 31 -3.57 -5.44 -7.44
CA GLN A 31 -3.13 -4.88 -8.70
C GLN A 31 -2.39 -5.90 -9.57
N GLU A 32 -1.56 -6.76 -8.97
CA GLU A 32 -0.86 -7.85 -9.67
C GLU A 32 -1.84 -8.89 -10.23
N ARG A 33 -2.87 -9.26 -9.47
CA ARG A 33 -3.84 -10.29 -9.89
C ARG A 33 -4.91 -9.79 -10.84
N HIS A 34 -5.32 -8.52 -10.72
CA HIS A 34 -6.54 -8.02 -11.34
C HIS A 34 -6.34 -6.79 -12.24
N HIS A 35 -5.15 -6.16 -12.22
CA HIS A 35 -4.82 -4.99 -13.04
C HIS A 35 -5.90 -3.88 -12.97
N ILE A 36 -6.33 -3.54 -11.75
CA ILE A 36 -7.43 -2.61 -11.48
C ILE A 36 -7.08 -1.14 -11.77
N MET A 37 -5.80 -0.81 -11.84
CA MET A 37 -5.28 0.51 -12.21
C MET A 37 -4.43 0.42 -13.47
N ARG A 38 -4.45 1.46 -14.30
CA ARG A 38 -3.63 1.64 -15.50
C ARG A 38 -2.87 2.95 -15.42
N ASP A 39 -1.83 3.06 -16.24
CA ASP A 39 -0.88 4.18 -16.21
C ASP A 39 -1.55 5.58 -16.31
N ASP A 40 -2.61 5.70 -17.12
CA ASP A 40 -3.32 6.96 -17.37
C ASP A 40 -4.62 7.12 -16.54
N ASP A 41 -4.85 6.29 -15.52
CA ASP A 41 -6.05 6.38 -14.69
C ASP A 41 -5.97 7.53 -13.68
N ASN A 42 -7.11 8.19 -13.44
CA ASN A 42 -7.28 9.10 -12.32
C ASN A 42 -7.80 8.34 -11.09
N VAL A 43 -7.01 8.35 -10.01
CA VAL A 43 -7.31 7.56 -8.79
C VAL A 43 -7.65 8.47 -7.61
N VAL A 44 -8.71 8.13 -6.88
CA VAL A 44 -9.10 8.77 -5.61
C VAL A 44 -9.11 7.73 -4.50
N ASP A 45 -8.33 7.97 -3.44
CA ASP A 45 -8.29 7.12 -2.23
C ASP A 45 -9.10 7.78 -1.11
N LEU A 46 -10.27 7.19 -0.79
CA LEU A 46 -11.18 7.71 0.23
C LEU A 46 -10.76 7.21 1.62
N GLY A 47 -10.40 8.15 2.51
CA GLY A 47 -9.90 7.82 3.84
C GLY A 47 -8.44 7.39 3.84
N ALA A 48 -7.64 7.96 2.93
CA ALA A 48 -6.29 7.50 2.61
C ALA A 48 -5.31 7.42 3.78
N ALA A 49 -5.52 8.11 4.91
CA ALA A 49 -4.57 8.13 6.02
C ALA A 49 -4.22 6.70 6.50
N PRO A 50 -2.92 6.31 6.58
CA PRO A 50 -1.71 7.15 6.49
C PRO A 50 -1.15 7.38 5.07
N GLY A 51 -1.70 6.76 4.04
CA GLY A 51 -1.40 7.03 2.62
C GLY A 51 -0.71 5.89 1.89
N SER A 52 -0.69 4.67 2.44
CA SER A 52 0.03 3.54 1.83
C SER A 52 -0.56 3.06 0.51
N TRP A 53 -1.86 3.25 0.29
CA TRP A 53 -2.51 2.91 -0.98
C TRP A 53 -2.22 3.97 -2.05
N LEU A 54 -2.23 5.26 -1.69
CA LEU A 54 -1.72 6.33 -2.57
C LEU A 54 -0.26 6.12 -3.00
N GLN A 55 0.61 5.57 -2.15
CA GLN A 55 1.98 5.23 -2.57
C GLN A 55 2.00 4.20 -3.70
N VAL A 56 1.14 3.19 -3.61
CA VAL A 56 1.02 2.14 -4.63
C VAL A 56 0.37 2.70 -5.90
N ALA A 57 -0.70 3.49 -5.76
CA ALA A 57 -1.35 4.15 -6.89
C ALA A 57 -0.37 5.03 -7.66
N ARG A 58 0.45 5.82 -6.96
CA ARG A 58 1.48 6.68 -7.59
C ARG A 58 2.54 5.89 -8.37
N GLN A 59 2.80 4.63 -8.02
CA GLN A 59 3.70 3.75 -8.76
C GLN A 59 3.02 3.09 -9.97
N ALA A 60 1.69 2.93 -9.90
CA ALA A 60 0.88 2.29 -10.94
C ALA A 60 0.36 3.29 -11.99
N THR A 61 0.38 4.58 -11.69
CA THR A 61 -0.11 5.67 -12.55
C THR A 61 0.97 6.75 -12.76
N ARG A 62 0.95 7.42 -13.91
CA ARG A 62 1.86 8.53 -14.29
C ARG A 62 1.84 9.71 -13.34
#